data_AF-A0A6H9Y9I3-F1
#
_entry.id   AF-A0A6H9Y9I3-F1
#
_cell.length_a   1.000
_cell.length_b   1.000
_cell.length_c   1.000
_cell.angle_alpha   90.00
_cell.angle_beta   90.00
_cell.angle_gamma   90.00
#
_symmetry.space_group_name_H-M   'P 1'
#
loop_
_entity.id
_entity.type
_entity.pdbx_description
1 polymer ?
#
loop_
_entity_poly.entity_id
_entity_poly.type
_entity_poly.pdbx_seq_one_letter_code
_entity_poly.pdbx_strand_id
1 'polypeptide(L)'
;MIDREGYRPNVGIILCNARNQVFWGKRVNQHAWQFPQGGINAGETPEQAMYRELEEEVGLLPDHVRILGRTREWLRYDVPTHWTRRDNRGLYRGQKQIWFLLRLTGRDCDVSLRASSHPEFDAWRWNDYWIPMDTVVDFKREVYRLALEELERFLQKDGRHLRQRGRRLCDRRGPFVPQDSLTKV
;
A
#
# COMPACT_ATOMS: atom_id res chain seq x y z
N MET A 1 21.33 3.04 -6.52
CA MET A 1 22.21 3.67 -5.53
C MET A 1 22.18 2.84 -4.26
N ILE A 2 23.34 2.57 -3.65
CA ILE A 2 23.47 1.84 -2.38
C ILE A 2 24.12 2.81 -1.39
N ASP A 3 23.67 2.83 -0.14
CA ASP A 3 24.27 3.68 0.88
C ASP A 3 25.62 3.12 1.38
N ARG A 4 26.27 3.88 2.27
CA ARG A 4 27.57 3.49 2.85
C ARG A 4 27.51 2.22 3.71
N GLU A 5 26.32 1.87 4.20
CA GLU A 5 26.08 0.66 5.02
C GLU A 5 25.73 -0.56 4.15
N GLY A 6 25.63 -0.39 2.83
CA GLY A 6 25.31 -1.46 1.88
C GLY A 6 23.80 -1.66 1.63
N TYR A 7 22.95 -0.72 2.05
CA TYR A 7 21.50 -0.82 1.87
C TYR A 7 21.00 0.03 0.70
N ARG A 8 20.13 -0.55 -0.14
CA ARG A 8 19.41 0.18 -1.18
C ARG A 8 18.16 0.85 -0.57
N PRO A 9 17.96 2.17 -0.74
CA PRO A 9 16.75 2.85 -0.33
C PRO A 9 15.57 2.44 -1.21
N ASN A 10 14.45 2.15 -0.57
CA ASN A 10 13.25 1.60 -1.20
C ASN A 10 11.99 2.11 -0.46
N VAL A 11 10.84 2.02 -1.11
CA VAL A 11 9.53 2.30 -0.53
C VAL A 11 8.66 1.06 -0.62
N GLY A 12 7.91 0.78 0.45
CA GLY A 12 6.88 -0.26 0.44
C GLY A 12 5.49 0.36 0.55
N ILE A 13 4.50 -0.26 -0.09
CA ILE A 13 3.14 0.27 -0.17
C ILE A 13 2.16 -0.73 0.42
N ILE A 14 1.46 -0.35 1.48
CA ILE A 14 0.28 -1.08 1.99
C ILE A 14 -0.94 -0.32 1.49
N LEU A 15 -1.58 -0.83 0.44
CA LEU A 15 -2.79 -0.25 -0.13
C LEU A 15 -4.02 -0.92 0.46
N CYS A 16 -4.89 -0.15 1.12
CA CYS A 16 -6.15 -0.65 1.70
C CYS A 16 -7.37 -0.27 0.87
N ASN A 17 -8.29 -1.20 0.66
CA ASN A 17 -9.63 -0.91 0.11
C ASN A 17 -10.58 -0.35 1.17
N ALA A 18 -11.82 0.03 0.82
CA ALA A 18 -12.79 0.56 1.76
C ALA A 18 -13.17 -0.39 2.93
N ARG A 19 -12.91 -1.70 2.79
CA ARG A 19 -13.15 -2.73 3.80
C ARG A 19 -11.95 -2.99 4.72
N ASN A 20 -10.90 -2.17 4.63
CA ASN A 20 -9.63 -2.36 5.35
C ASN A 20 -8.89 -3.65 4.98
N GLN A 21 -9.16 -4.21 3.81
CA GLN A 21 -8.37 -5.29 3.25
C GLN A 21 -7.20 -4.68 2.47
N VAL A 22 -6.07 -5.36 2.49
CA VAL A 22 -4.82 -4.92 1.87
C VAL A 22 -4.61 -5.58 0.52
N PHE A 23 -4.02 -4.84 -0.41
CA PHE A 23 -3.61 -5.35 -1.70
C PHE A 23 -2.49 -6.38 -1.50
N TRP A 24 -2.62 -7.53 -2.15
CA TRP A 24 -1.64 -8.59 -2.12
C TRP A 24 -1.35 -9.05 -3.55
N GLY A 25 -0.13 -8.78 -4.03
CA GLY A 25 0.28 -9.08 -5.40
C GLY A 25 1.06 -10.39 -5.49
N LYS A 26 0.76 -11.21 -6.49
CA LYS A 26 1.51 -12.43 -6.82
C LYS A 26 2.59 -12.07 -7.84
N ARG A 27 3.84 -12.38 -7.52
CA ARG A 27 4.98 -12.06 -8.39
C ARG A 27 4.92 -12.83 -9.71
N VAL A 28 5.24 -12.17 -10.81
CA VAL A 28 5.36 -12.83 -12.13
C VAL A 28 6.38 -13.98 -12.04
N ASN A 29 6.03 -15.13 -12.62
CA ASN A 29 6.86 -16.34 -12.66
C ASN A 29 7.28 -16.91 -11.29
N GLN A 30 6.59 -16.52 -10.20
CA GLN A 30 6.82 -17.08 -8.87
C GLN A 30 5.51 -17.37 -8.16
N HIS A 31 5.53 -18.30 -7.20
CA HIS A 31 4.38 -18.56 -6.32
C HIS A 31 4.43 -17.73 -5.03
N ALA A 32 5.25 -16.68 -5.02
CA ALA A 32 5.41 -15.78 -3.88
C ALA A 32 4.49 -14.56 -4.02
N TRP A 33 3.92 -14.14 -2.89
CA TRP A 33 3.09 -12.95 -2.82
C TRP A 33 3.76 -11.88 -1.96
N GLN A 34 3.54 -10.61 -2.27
CA GLN A 34 4.11 -9.48 -1.55
C GLN A 34 3.29 -8.19 -1.72
N PHE A 35 3.65 -7.19 -0.92
CA PHE A 35 3.23 -5.81 -1.17
C PHE A 35 4.02 -5.18 -2.32
N PRO A 36 3.46 -4.16 -3.00
CA PRO A 36 4.18 -3.33 -3.95
C PRO A 36 5.38 -2.64 -3.29
N GLN A 37 6.52 -2.63 -3.97
CA GLN A 37 7.75 -2.06 -3.41
C GLN A 37 8.86 -1.80 -4.42
N GLY A 38 9.35 -0.55 -4.44
CA GLY A 38 10.35 -0.17 -5.42
C GLY A 38 11.34 0.90 -4.95
N GLY A 39 12.36 1.11 -5.78
CA GLY A 39 13.58 1.81 -5.36
C GLY A 39 13.39 3.31 -5.30
N ILE A 40 14.08 3.99 -4.39
CA ILE A 40 14.15 5.46 -4.42
C ILE A 40 15.32 5.87 -5.32
N ASN A 41 15.04 6.68 -6.33
CA ASN A 41 16.04 7.22 -7.25
C ASN A 41 16.80 8.41 -6.64
N ALA A 42 17.93 8.76 -7.25
CA ALA A 42 18.74 9.89 -6.80
C ALA A 42 17.94 11.20 -6.92
N GLY A 43 17.82 11.95 -5.83
CA GLY A 43 17.05 13.21 -5.79
C GLY A 43 15.54 13.03 -5.68
N GLU A 44 15.04 11.79 -5.64
CA GLU A 44 13.63 11.48 -5.46
C GLU A 44 13.26 11.45 -3.97
N THR A 45 12.16 12.10 -3.60
CA THR A 45 11.61 11.98 -2.24
C THR A 45 10.93 10.62 -2.07
N PRO A 46 10.80 10.07 -0.84
CA PRO A 46 10.09 8.82 -0.62
C PRO A 46 8.64 8.85 -1.12
N GLU A 47 7.97 10.00 -1.06
CA GLU A 47 6.60 10.13 -1.57
C GLU A 47 6.53 10.10 -3.10
N GLN A 48 7.46 10.76 -3.79
CA GLN A 48 7.57 10.70 -5.25
C GLN A 48 7.85 9.27 -5.73
N ALA A 49 8.80 8.58 -5.07
CA ALA A 49 9.09 7.19 -5.36
C ALA A 49 7.84 6.32 -5.15
N MET A 50 7.12 6.53 -4.04
CA MET A 50 5.90 5.77 -3.76
C MET A 50 4.85 5.92 -4.85
N TYR A 51 4.55 7.14 -5.31
CA TYR A 51 3.58 7.34 -6.39
C TYR A 51 4.03 6.75 -7.72
N ARG A 52 5.32 6.86 -8.06
CA ARG A 52 5.88 6.25 -9.26
C ARG A 52 5.75 4.73 -9.23
N GLU A 53 6.14 4.08 -8.13
CA GLU A 53 6.02 2.62 -7.99
C GLU A 53 4.54 2.17 -7.95
N LEU A 54 3.66 2.97 -7.34
CA LEU A 54 2.22 2.72 -7.35
C LEU A 54 1.65 2.71 -8.78
N GLU A 55 2.07 3.66 -9.62
CA GLU A 55 1.67 3.73 -11.02
C GLU A 55 2.29 2.58 -11.83
N GLU A 56 3.59 2.33 -11.68
CA GLU A 56 4.31 1.29 -12.43
C GLU A 56 3.81 -0.14 -12.12
N GLU A 57 3.60 -0.45 -10.83
CA GLU A 57 3.27 -1.81 -10.38
C GLU A 57 1.76 -2.07 -10.29
N VAL A 58 0.96 -1.05 -10.00
CA VAL A 58 -0.48 -1.18 -9.71
C VAL A 58 -1.36 -0.38 -10.67
N GLY A 59 -0.79 0.52 -11.47
CA GLY A 59 -1.52 1.35 -12.43
C GLY A 59 -2.35 2.48 -11.79
N LEU A 60 -2.17 2.74 -10.50
CA LEU A 60 -2.96 3.74 -9.78
C LEU A 60 -2.26 5.10 -9.77
N LEU A 61 -3.02 6.13 -10.12
CA LEU A 61 -2.59 7.53 -10.08
C LEU A 61 -2.76 8.11 -8.66
N PRO A 62 -2.09 9.24 -8.35
CA PRO A 62 -2.25 9.92 -7.07
C PRO A 62 -3.71 10.22 -6.70
N ASP A 63 -4.56 10.55 -7.68
CA ASP A 63 -5.99 10.84 -7.47
C ASP A 63 -6.82 9.60 -7.08
N HIS A 64 -6.32 8.40 -7.36
CA HIS A 64 -7.01 7.14 -7.00
C HIS A 64 -6.74 6.74 -5.54
N VAL A 65 -5.83 7.40 -4.85
CA VAL A 65 -5.41 7.02 -3.50
C VAL A 65 -5.33 8.22 -2.55
N ARG A 66 -5.30 7.93 -1.26
CA ARG A 66 -4.95 8.91 -0.23
C ARG A 66 -3.96 8.32 0.75
N ILE A 67 -2.90 9.05 1.06
CA ILE A 67 -1.95 8.67 2.11
C ILE A 67 -2.65 8.77 3.47
N LEU A 68 -2.66 7.67 4.23
CA LEU A 68 -3.12 7.62 5.62
C LEU A 68 -1.98 7.86 6.61
N GLY A 69 -0.77 7.42 6.26
CA GLY A 69 0.43 7.60 7.06
C GLY A 69 1.63 6.89 6.45
N ARG A 70 2.78 7.04 7.11
CA ARG A 70 4.02 6.32 6.78
C ARG A 70 4.78 5.92 8.04
N THR A 71 5.71 4.98 7.92
CA THR A 71 6.65 4.67 9.00
C THR A 71 7.53 5.89 9.28
N ARG A 72 7.87 6.09 10.55
CA ARG A 72 8.71 7.21 10.98
C ARG A 72 10.16 6.99 10.56
N GLU A 73 10.65 5.79 10.86
CA GLU A 73 12.02 5.35 10.62
C GLU A 73 12.11 4.40 9.44
N TRP A 74 13.34 4.20 8.97
CA TRP A 74 13.67 3.21 7.96
C TRP A 74 13.67 1.80 8.55
N LEU A 75 12.88 0.90 7.97
CA LEU A 75 12.91 -0.52 8.29
C LEU A 75 13.95 -1.21 7.41
N ARG A 76 14.79 -2.07 8.00
CA ARG A 76 15.92 -2.68 7.29
C ARG A 76 15.81 -4.20 7.32
N TYR A 77 16.18 -4.84 6.22
CA TYR A 77 16.39 -6.27 6.18
C TYR A 77 17.63 -6.62 5.38
N ASP A 78 18.34 -7.63 5.83
CA ASP A 78 19.48 -8.21 5.13
C ASP A 78 18.98 -9.22 4.09
N VAL A 79 19.54 -9.17 2.88
CA VAL A 79 19.24 -10.17 1.84
C VAL A 79 20.22 -11.32 2.01
N PRO A 80 19.75 -12.57 2.15
CA PRO A 80 20.65 -13.69 2.31
C PRO A 80 21.59 -13.83 1.10
N THR A 81 22.83 -14.23 1.36
CA THR A 81 23.92 -14.26 0.36
C THR A 81 23.62 -15.10 -0.88
N HIS A 82 22.79 -16.14 -0.76
CA HIS A 82 22.37 -17.00 -1.87
C HIS A 82 21.33 -16.34 -2.81
N TRP A 83 20.68 -15.27 -2.38
CA TRP A 83 19.78 -14.45 -3.23
C TRP A 83 20.50 -13.24 -3.83
N THR A 84 21.70 -12.91 -3.34
CA THR A 84 22.51 -11.81 -3.87
C THR A 84 23.15 -12.25 -5.18
N ARG A 85 22.92 -11.49 -6.27
CA ARG A 85 23.64 -11.72 -7.54
C ARG A 85 25.14 -11.67 -7.30
N ARG A 86 25.88 -12.68 -7.79
CA ARG A 86 27.35 -12.80 -7.67
C ARG A 86 28.13 -11.56 -8.16
N ASP A 87 27.52 -10.72 -9.02
CA ASP A 87 28.14 -9.50 -9.56
C ASP A 87 28.17 -8.31 -8.60
N ASN A 88 27.44 -8.34 -7.49
CA ASN A 88 27.57 -7.32 -6.46
C ASN A 88 28.84 -7.60 -5.67
N ARG A 89 29.92 -6.86 -5.93
CA ARG A 89 31.26 -6.89 -5.30
C ARG A 89 31.28 -6.74 -3.76
N GLY A 90 30.44 -7.46 -3.02
CA GLY A 90 30.29 -7.38 -1.57
C GLY A 90 29.60 -6.12 -1.04
N LEU A 91 29.20 -5.18 -1.90
CA LEU A 91 28.67 -3.87 -1.48
C LEU A 91 27.18 -3.87 -1.14
N TYR A 92 26.41 -4.86 -1.60
CA TYR A 92 24.98 -4.94 -1.35
C TYR A 92 24.68 -5.90 -0.21
N ARG A 93 24.14 -5.34 0.87
CA ARG A 93 23.78 -6.06 2.09
C ARG A 93 22.27 -6.30 2.18
N GLY A 94 21.47 -5.34 1.75
CA GLY A 94 20.02 -5.48 1.80
C GLY A 94 19.26 -4.24 1.39
N GLN A 95 18.03 -4.10 1.89
CA GLN A 95 17.21 -2.92 1.64
C GLN A 95 16.85 -2.18 2.92
N LYS A 96 16.70 -0.86 2.78
CA LYS A 96 16.09 -0.01 3.79
C LYS A 96 14.83 0.62 3.20
N GLN A 97 13.72 0.50 3.91
CA GLN A 97 12.38 0.80 3.42
C GLN A 97 11.68 1.82 4.30
N ILE A 98 11.04 2.80 3.66
CA ILE A 98 9.94 3.56 4.26
C ILE A 98 8.63 2.95 3.75
N TRP A 99 7.71 2.65 4.65
CA TRP A 99 6.43 2.08 4.30
C TRP A 99 5.32 3.11 4.35
N PHE A 100 4.48 3.13 3.32
CA PHE A 100 3.31 3.99 3.23
C PHE A 100 2.04 3.17 3.37
N LEU A 101 1.10 3.68 4.17
CA LEU A 101 -0.27 3.17 4.20
C LEU A 101 -1.15 4.08 3.35
N LEU A 102 -1.76 3.51 2.31
CA LEU A 102 -2.65 4.19 1.39
C LEU A 102 -4.08 3.68 1.54
N ARG A 103 -5.04 4.55 1.24
CA ARG A 103 -6.44 4.19 1.03
C ARG A 103 -6.76 4.31 -0.44
N LEU A 104 -7.30 3.26 -1.04
CA LEU A 104 -7.94 3.33 -2.35
C LEU A 104 -9.22 4.17 -2.24
N THR A 105 -9.25 5.29 -2.96
CA THR A 105 -10.42 6.16 -3.14
C THR A 105 -11.07 6.00 -4.50
N GLY A 106 -10.34 5.44 -5.47
CA GLY A 106 -10.86 4.99 -6.76
C GLY A 106 -11.67 3.70 -6.67
N ARG A 107 -11.89 3.08 -7.83
CA ARG A 107 -12.58 1.80 -7.99
C ARG A 107 -11.56 0.68 -8.12
N ASP A 108 -11.96 -0.53 -7.75
CA ASP A 108 -11.11 -1.73 -7.91
C ASP A 108 -10.73 -1.96 -9.39
N CYS A 109 -11.54 -1.52 -10.35
CA CYS A 109 -11.24 -1.60 -11.78
C CYS A 109 -10.14 -0.64 -12.26
N ASP A 110 -9.73 0.31 -11.43
CA ASP A 110 -8.64 1.24 -11.75
C ASP A 110 -7.27 0.57 -11.52
N VAL A 111 -7.23 -0.58 -10.84
CA VAL A 111 -6.01 -1.37 -10.65
C VAL A 111 -5.65 -2.08 -11.96
N SER A 112 -4.46 -1.76 -12.49
CA SER A 112 -3.93 -2.35 -13.72
C SER A 112 -2.48 -2.78 -13.54
N LEU A 113 -2.26 -4.10 -13.45
CA LEU A 113 -0.92 -4.70 -13.40
C LEU A 113 -0.19 -4.68 -14.76
N ARG A 114 -0.82 -4.13 -15.81
CA ARG A 114 -0.28 -4.06 -17.17
C ARG A 114 0.20 -2.65 -17.55
N ALA A 115 0.25 -1.74 -16.58
CA ALA A 115 0.69 -0.37 -16.81
C ALA A 115 2.18 -0.29 -17.22
N SER A 116 3.02 -1.18 -16.70
CA SER A 116 4.44 -1.26 -17.04
C SER A 116 4.75 -2.32 -18.11
N SER A 117 5.81 -2.07 -18.89
CA SER A 117 6.39 -3.03 -19.84
C SER A 117 7.07 -4.23 -19.15
N HIS A 118 7.36 -4.11 -17.85
CA HIS A 118 7.98 -5.13 -17.03
C HIS A 118 7.15 -5.33 -15.75
N PRO A 119 6.01 -6.03 -15.83
CA PRO A 119 5.12 -6.19 -14.68
C PRO A 119 5.80 -6.97 -13.55
N GLU A 120 5.71 -6.46 -12.33
CA GLU A 120 6.17 -7.18 -11.13
C GLU A 120 5.15 -8.24 -10.70
N PHE A 121 3.86 -8.00 -10.95
CA PHE A 121 2.75 -8.87 -10.53
C PHE A 121 1.98 -9.46 -11.71
N ASP A 122 1.59 -10.74 -11.62
CA ASP A 122 0.73 -11.42 -12.60
C ASP A 122 -0.74 -11.52 -12.15
N ALA A 123 -0.98 -11.45 -10.85
CA ALA A 123 -2.28 -11.49 -10.23
C ALA A 123 -2.27 -10.71 -8.92
N TRP A 124 -3.45 -10.33 -8.44
CA TRP A 124 -3.60 -9.69 -7.15
C TRP A 124 -4.92 -10.11 -6.48
N ARG A 125 -4.99 -9.93 -5.17
CA ARG A 125 -6.24 -10.09 -4.40
C ARG A 125 -6.26 -9.15 -3.21
N TRP A 126 -7.45 -8.89 -2.70
CA TRP A 126 -7.61 -8.32 -1.37
C TRP A 126 -7.39 -9.40 -0.30
N ASN A 127 -6.59 -9.09 0.71
CA ASN A 127 -6.37 -9.94 1.88
C ASN A 127 -6.69 -9.18 3.16
N ASP A 128 -6.90 -9.88 4.28
CA ASP A 128 -7.03 -9.21 5.57
C ASP A 128 -5.76 -8.43 5.91
N TYR A 129 -5.91 -7.32 6.66
CA TYR A 129 -4.80 -6.43 7.01
C TYR A 129 -3.63 -7.18 7.65
N TRP A 130 -3.97 -8.10 8.56
CA TRP A 130 -2.99 -8.98 9.20
C TRP A 130 -2.70 -10.18 8.32
N ILE A 131 -1.69 -10.04 7.47
CA ILE A 131 -1.25 -11.11 6.58
C ILE A 131 -0.51 -12.19 7.40
N PRO A 132 -0.78 -13.48 7.17
CA PRO A 132 -0.01 -14.55 7.80
C PRO A 132 1.45 -14.49 7.37
N MET A 133 2.37 -14.34 8.33
CA MET A 133 3.80 -14.19 8.06
C MET A 133 4.39 -15.42 7.36
N ASP A 134 3.78 -16.60 7.50
CA ASP A 134 4.18 -17.83 6.80
C ASP A 134 4.05 -17.73 5.28
N THR A 135 3.22 -16.80 4.78
CA THR A 135 3.08 -16.52 3.35
C THR A 135 4.15 -15.56 2.81
N VAL A 136 4.89 -14.90 3.71
CA VAL A 136 5.95 -13.95 3.39
C VAL A 136 7.30 -14.66 3.47
N VAL A 137 8.18 -14.33 2.53
CA VAL A 137 9.56 -14.84 2.52
C VAL A 137 10.28 -14.47 3.82
N ASP A 138 10.98 -15.43 4.43
CA ASP A 138 11.50 -15.35 5.81
C ASP A 138 12.19 -14.03 6.15
N PHE A 139 13.13 -13.58 5.32
CA PHE A 139 13.93 -12.38 5.60
C PHE A 139 13.13 -11.06 5.51
N LYS A 140 11.91 -11.07 4.94
CA LYS A 140 11.02 -9.90 4.90
C LYS A 140 9.98 -9.88 6.03
N ARG A 141 9.77 -11.00 6.72
CA ARG A 141 8.68 -11.17 7.72
C ARG A 141 8.71 -10.09 8.80
N GLU A 142 9.90 -9.81 9.34
CA GLU A 142 10.04 -8.84 10.43
C GLU A 142 9.73 -7.41 9.97
N VAL A 143 10.18 -7.02 8.77
CA VAL A 143 9.87 -5.70 8.21
C VAL A 143 8.38 -5.55 7.95
N TYR A 144 7.72 -6.60 7.47
CA TYR A 144 6.27 -6.61 7.24
C TYR A 144 5.51 -6.47 8.56
N ARG A 145 5.91 -7.23 9.59
CA ARG A 145 5.34 -7.16 10.93
C ARG A 145 5.44 -5.74 11.50
N LEU A 146 6.64 -5.17 11.51
CA LEU A 146 6.90 -3.82 12.03
C LEU A 146 6.11 -2.75 11.26
N ALA A 147 6.04 -2.85 9.92
CA ALA A 147 5.29 -1.91 9.09
C ALA A 147 3.78 -1.98 9.40
N LEU A 148 3.21 -3.19 9.45
CA LEU A 148 1.79 -3.38 9.73
C LEU A 148 1.42 -2.90 11.14
N GLU A 149 2.23 -3.21 12.15
CA GLU A 149 2.04 -2.75 13.52
C GLU A 149 2.11 -1.23 13.65
N GLU A 150 3.12 -0.59 13.06
CA GLU A 150 3.25 0.87 13.16
C GLU A 150 2.11 1.61 12.43
N LEU A 151 1.66 1.05 11.31
CA LEU A 151 0.69 1.70 10.43
C LEU A 151 -0.77 1.45 10.83
N GLU A 152 -1.07 0.43 11.64
CA GLU A 152 -2.44 0.07 12.04
C GLU A 152 -3.19 1.25 12.68
N ARG A 153 -2.48 2.05 13.49
CA ARG A 153 -3.06 3.22 14.15
C ARG A 153 -3.65 4.24 13.16
N PHE A 154 -3.11 4.35 11.96
CA PHE A 154 -3.63 5.26 10.92
C PHE A 154 -4.88 4.68 10.27
N LEU A 155 -4.92 3.35 10.10
CA LEU A 155 -6.11 2.64 9.62
C LEU A 155 -7.30 2.80 10.57
N GLN A 156 -7.06 2.64 11.88
CA GLN A 156 -8.07 2.82 12.92
C GLN A 156 -8.63 4.25 12.96
N LYS A 157 -7.76 5.26 12.84
CA LYS A 157 -8.16 6.68 12.75
C LYS A 157 -9.01 6.95 11.52
N ASP A 158 -8.62 6.40 10.37
CA ASP A 158 -9.35 6.54 9.12
C ASP A 158 -10.77 5.97 9.20
N GLY A 159 -10.92 4.77 9.77
CA GLY A 159 -12.24 4.16 9.99
C GLY A 159 -13.17 5.02 10.86
N ARG A 160 -12.63 5.70 11.88
CA ARG A 160 -13.40 6.66 12.70
C ARG A 160 -13.84 7.87 11.88
N HIS A 161 -12.97 8.42 11.04
CA HIS A 161 -13.32 9.54 10.15
C HIS A 161 -14.43 9.19 9.15
N LEU A 162 -14.37 8.00 8.53
CA LEU A 162 -15.39 7.53 7.59
C LEU A 162 -16.75 7.36 8.27
N ARG A 163 -16.79 6.75 9.47
CA ARG A 163 -18.03 6.60 10.25
C ARG A 163 -18.64 7.94 10.65
N GLN A 164 -17.82 8.92 11.03
CA GLN A 164 -18.28 10.27 11.37
C GLN A 164 -18.84 11.02 10.15
N ARG A 165 -18.23 10.89 8.97
CA ARG A 165 -18.75 11.45 7.71
C ARG A 165 -20.10 10.83 7.32
N GLY A 166 -20.24 9.51 7.43
CA GLY A 166 -21.50 8.81 7.15
C GLY A 166 -22.65 9.28 8.04
N ARG A 167 -22.39 9.52 9.33
CA ARG A 167 -23.40 10.06 10.27
C ARG A 167 -23.82 11.50 9.95
N ARG A 168 -22.93 12.36 9.47
CA ARG A 168 -23.30 13.74 9.08
C ARG A 168 -24.13 13.80 7.79
N LEU A 169 -24.03 12.79 6.92
CA LEU A 169 -24.82 12.71 5.69
C LEU A 169 -26.25 12.19 5.95
N CYS A 170 -26.46 11.31 6.94
CA CYS A 170 -27.82 10.88 7.31
C CYS A 170 -28.60 11.96 8.06
N ASP A 171 -27.92 12.82 8.81
CA ASP A 171 -28.53 13.91 9.61
C ASP A 171 -28.94 15.14 8.77
N ARG A 172 -28.63 15.14 7.46
CA ARG A 172 -29.04 16.17 6.49
C ARG A 172 -30.28 15.81 5.67
N ARG A 173 -30.88 14.63 5.88
CA ARG A 173 -32.24 14.39 5.40
C ARG A 173 -33.19 15.08 6.37
N GLY A 174 -33.51 16.34 6.06
CA GLY A 174 -34.54 17.10 6.78
C GLY A 174 -35.85 16.31 6.86
N PRO A 175 -36.73 16.62 7.84
CA PRO A 175 -37.97 15.89 8.04
C PRO A 175 -38.77 15.85 6.74
N PHE A 176 -39.13 14.64 6.32
CA PHE A 176 -40.08 14.41 5.24
C PHE A 176 -41.41 15.02 5.67
N VAL A 177 -41.82 16.11 5.02
CA VAL A 177 -43.14 16.73 5.21
C VAL A 177 -44.11 15.99 4.29
N PRO A 178 -45.08 15.21 4.81
CA PRO A 178 -46.11 14.62 3.98
C PRO A 178 -47.00 15.75 3.43
N GLN A 179 -47.13 15.85 2.10
CA GLN A 179 -48.15 16.71 1.50
C GLN A 179 -49.51 16.03 1.62
N ASP A 180 -50.26 16.36 2.66
CA ASP A 180 -51.69 16.07 2.73
C ASP A 180 -52.42 16.87 1.65
N SER A 181 -53.03 16.14 0.72
CA SER A 181 -53.88 16.70 -0.34
C SER A 181 -55.31 16.79 0.18
N LEU A 182 -55.66 17.95 0.75
CA LEU A 182 -57.03 18.32 1.11
C LEU A 182 -57.77 18.94 -0.10
N THR A 183 -58.76 18.18 -0.56
CA THR A 183 -60.04 18.52 -1.20
C THR A 183 -60.37 19.99 -1.50
N LYS A 184 -60.65 20.28 -2.77
CA LYS A 184 -61.80 21.08 -3.31
C LYS A 184 -62.02 20.56 -4.74
N VAL A 185 -63.21 20.19 -5.23
CA VAL A 185 -64.55 20.80 -5.14
C VAL A 185 -65.60 19.70 -5.16
#